data_AF-A0A356IS38-F1
#
_entry.id   AF-A0A356IS38-F1
#
_cell.length_a   1.000
_cell.length_b   1.000
_cell.length_c   1.000
_cell.angle_alpha   90.00
_cell.angle_beta   90.00
_cell.angle_gamma   90.00
#
_symmetry.space_group_name_H-M   'P 1'
#
loop_
_entity.id
_entity.type
_entity.pdbx_description
1 polymer ?
#
loop_
_entity_poly.entity_id
_entity_poly.type
_entity_poly.pdbx_seq_one_letter_code
_entity_poly.pdbx_strand_id
1 'polypeptide(L)' 'IVLVGASARHRDAAFDGARFIMDYLKTEAPFWKKEVTSTGDTEWVDAKASDQRARERW' A
#
# COMPACT_ATOMS: atom_id res chain seq x y z
N ILE A 1 -0.40 9.78 1.20
CA ILE A 1 -0.14 9.26 2.57
C ILE A 1 -1.48 8.79 3.13
N VAL A 2 -1.54 7.70 3.89
CA VAL A 2 -2.79 7.11 4.42
C VAL A 2 -2.58 6.63 5.85
N LEU A 3 -3.63 6.69 6.67
CA LEU A 3 -3.69 6.12 8.02
C LEU A 3 -4.66 4.93 8.01
N VAL A 4 -4.26 3.82 8.64
CA VAL A 4 -5.12 2.65 8.88
C VAL A 4 -5.12 2.36 10.37
N GLY A 5 -6.31 2.11 10.94
CA GLY A 5 -6.49 1.71 12.34
C GLY A 5 -7.26 0.39 12.43
N ALA A 6 -6.83 -0.49 13.33
CA ALA A 6 -7.49 -1.76 13.63
C ALA A 6 -7.50 -2.00 15.14
N SER A 7 -8.57 -2.62 15.64
CA SER A 7 -8.69 -3.00 17.05
C SER A 7 -9.14 -4.46 17.17
N ALA A 8 -8.59 -5.17 18.16
CA ALA A 8 -8.92 -6.55 18.44
C ALA A 8 -8.67 -6.88 19.92
N ARG A 9 -9.23 -7.99 20.40
CA ARG A 9 -9.05 -8.46 21.78
C ARG A 9 -7.60 -8.79 22.11
N HIS A 10 -6.84 -9.28 21.13
CA HIS A 10 -5.43 -9.62 21.25
C HIS A 10 -4.63 -8.86 20.19
N ARG A 11 -3.44 -8.39 20.56
CA ARG A 11 -2.63 -7.49 19.71
C ARG A 11 -2.31 -8.10 18.34
N ASP A 12 -2.09 -9.40 18.26
CA ASP A 12 -1.64 -10.06 17.03
C ASP A 12 -2.71 -9.91 15.94
N ALA A 13 -3.99 -10.09 16.28
CA ALA A 13 -5.10 -9.87 15.37
C ALA A 13 -5.25 -8.39 14.94
N ALA A 14 -4.94 -7.43 15.82
CA ALA A 14 -4.96 -6.01 15.45
C ALA A 14 -3.83 -5.67 14.47
N PHE A 15 -2.62 -6.22 14.68
CA PHE A 15 -1.50 -6.05 13.76
C PHE A 15 -1.76 -6.71 12.42
N ASP A 16 -2.27 -7.94 12.40
CA ASP A 16 -2.58 -8.67 11.18
C ASP A 16 -3.68 -7.95 10.38
N GLY A 17 -4.73 -7.47 11.04
CA GLY A 17 -5.79 -6.69 10.40
C GLY A 17 -5.29 -5.39 9.77
N ALA A 18 -4.48 -4.61 10.50
CA ALA A 18 -3.91 -3.38 9.95
C ALA A 18 -2.98 -3.66 8.76
N ARG A 19 -2.21 -4.76 8.80
CA ARG A 19 -1.31 -5.16 7.74
C ARG A 19 -2.07 -5.62 6.49
N PHE A 20 -3.08 -6.46 6.65
CA PHE A 20 -3.95 -6.91 5.56
C PHE A 20 -4.55 -5.71 4.81
N ILE A 21 -5.12 -4.75 5.53
CA ILE A 21 -5.74 -3.55 4.93
C ILE A 21 -4.70 -2.74 4.14
N MET A 22 -3.49 -2.57 4.67
CA MET A 22 -2.41 -1.86 3.96
C MET A 22 -1.97 -2.58 2.69
N ASP A 23 -1.77 -3.89 2.75
CA ASP A 23 -1.34 -4.70 1.60
C ASP A 23 -2.41 -4.66 0.49
N TYR A 24 -3.69 -4.80 0.87
CA TYR A 24 -4.81 -4.71 -0.07
C TYR A 24 -4.95 -3.31 -0.69
N LEU A 25 -4.86 -2.26 0.13
CA LEU A 25 -4.97 -0.88 -0.33
C LEU A 25 -3.89 -0.52 -1.34
N LYS A 26 -2.67 -1.02 -1.15
CA LYS A 26 -1.53 -0.73 -2.04
C LYS A 26 -1.65 -1.39 -3.41
N THR A 27 -2.41 -2.46 -3.54
CA THR A 27 -2.58 -3.17 -4.82
C THR A 27 -3.87 -2.81 -5.55
N GLU A 28 -4.98 -2.62 -4.82
CA GLU A 28 -6.32 -2.52 -5.43
C GLU A 28 -6.86 -1.09 -5.50
N ALA A 29 -6.37 -0.18 -4.66
CA ALA A 29 -6.88 1.17 -4.69
C ALA A 29 -6.28 1.94 -5.88
N PRO A 30 -7.10 2.55 -6.75
CA PRO A 30 -6.63 3.21 -7.96
C PRO A 30 -5.99 4.57 -7.64
N PHE A 31 -4.72 4.54 -7.25
CA PHE A 31 -3.91 5.73 -7.02
C PHE A 31 -2.67 5.72 -7.92
N TRP A 32 -2.37 6.87 -8.53
CA TRP A 32 -1.16 7.06 -9.33
C TRP A 32 -0.33 8.19 -8.77
N LYS A 33 0.98 7.95 -8.63
CA LYS A 33 1.94 8.99 -8.25
C LYS A 33 2.57 9.53 -9.52
N LYS A 34 2.54 10.85 -9.69
CA LYS A 34 3.23 11.56 -10.76
C LYS A 34 4.56 12.07 -10.22
N GLU A 35 5.66 11.76 -10.90
CA GLU A 35 6.98 12.28 -10.58
C GLU A 35 7.42 13.30 -11.63
N VAL A 36 8.01 14.39 -11.15
CA VAL A 36 8.58 15.45 -11.99
C VAL A 36 10.08 15.46 -11.69
N THR A 37 10.88 15.19 -12.71
CA THR A 37 12.34 15.14 -12.58
C THR A 37 12.92 16.56 -12.65
N SER A 38 14.18 16.71 -12.23
CA SER A 38 14.89 18.00 -12.31
C SER A 38 15.11 18.50 -13.74
N THR A 39 14.97 17.63 -14.74
CA THR A 39 15.04 17.96 -16.17
C THR A 39 13.71 18.46 -16.73
N GLY A 40 12.63 18.38 -15.94
CA GLY A 40 11.27 18.75 -16.36
C GLY A 40 10.46 17.59 -16.96
N ASP A 41 11.06 16.40 -17.08
CA ASP A 41 10.36 15.20 -17.53
C ASP A 41 9.33 14.78 -16.48
N THR A 42 8.24 14.20 -16.96
CA THR A 42 7.08 13.90 -16.14
C THR A 42 6.61 12.48 -16.41
N GLU A 43 6.67 11.63 -15.39
CA GLU A 43 6.36 10.21 -15.51
C GLU A 43 5.34 9.79 -14.44
N TRP A 44 4.54 8.78 -14.77
CA TRP A 44 3.67 8.11 -13.82
C TRP A 44 4.43 6.93 -13.21
N VAL A 45 4.42 6.83 -11.89
CA VAL A 45 5.08 5.75 -11.17
C VAL A 45 4.18 4.52 -11.18
N ASP A 46 4.72 3.42 -11.70
CA ASP A 46 4.04 2.13 -11.70
C ASP A 46 3.94 1.50 -10.30
N ALA A 47 2.94 0.62 -10.15
CA ALA A 47 2.80 -0.21 -8.97
C ALA A 47 4.02 -1.13 -8.79
N LYS A 48 4.46 -1.32 -7.55
CA LYS A 48 5.65 -2.13 -7.25
C LYS A 48 5.29 -3.60 -7.18
N ALA A 49 6.10 -4.46 -7.81
CA ALA A 49 5.94 -5.92 -7.71
C ALA A 49 6.05 -6.46 -6.26
N SER A 50 6.66 -5.70 -5.33
CA SER A 50 6.66 -6.03 -3.91
C SER A 50 5.28 -6.01 -3.28
N ASP A 51 4.41 -5.11 -3.75
CA ASP A 51 3.08 -4.89 -3.17
C ASP A 51 2.17 -6.06 -3.57
N GLN A 52 2.28 -6.55 -4.81
CA GLN A 52 1.64 -7.79 -5.26
C GLN A 52 2.06 -9.00 -4.42
N ARG A 53 3.36 -9.20 -4.18
CA ARG A 53 3.84 -10.31 -3.33
C ARG A 53 3.36 -10.20 -1.88
N ALA A 54 3.25 -8.98 -1.35
CA ALA A 54 2.71 -8.77 -0.01
C ALA A 54 1.23 -9.18 0.08
N ARG A 55 0.46 -8.93 -0.98
CA ARG A 55 -0.94 -9.38 -1.08
C ARG A 55 -1.08 -10.90 -1.12
N GLU A 56 -0.24 -11.60 -1.88
CA GLU A 56 -0.28 -13.07 -2.02
C GLU A 56 -0.07 -13.84 -0.71
N ARG A 57 0.46 -13.17 0.33
CA ARG A 57 0.63 -13.76 1.66
C ARG A 57 -0.70 -13.99 2.40
N TRP A 58 -1.76 -13.32 1.98
CA TRP A 58 -3.10 -13.39 2.56
C TRP A 58 -4.02 -14.25 1.70
#